data_AF-A0A3D4Z2F0-F1
#
_entry.id   AF-A0A3D4Z2F0-F1
#
_cell.length_a   1.000
_cell.length_b   1.000
_cell.length_c   1.000
_cell.angle_alpha   90.00
_cell.angle_beta   90.00
_cell.angle_gamma   90.00
#
_symmetry.space_group_name_H-M   'P 1'
#
loop_
_entity.id
_entity.type
_entity.pdbx_description
1 polymer ?
#
loop_
_entity_poly.entity_id
_entity_poly.type
_entity_poly.pdbx_seq_one_letter_code
_entity_poly.pdbx_strand_id
1 'polypeptide(L)'
;IRIGDFLIFITAALVVLILMVALFRHEPFLEIARFALVLTVASIPVALPAVLSVTMAVGAMNLARRQAIVSRLTAIEELAGVDVFCSDKT
;
A
#
# COMPACT_ATOMS: atom_id res chain seq x y z
N ILE A 1 10.88 6.06 -7.98
CA ILE A 1 10.59 5.52 -9.34
C ILE A 1 11.27 4.15 -9.53
N ARG A 2 12.61 4.04 -9.52
CA ARG A 2 13.34 2.75 -9.72
C ARG A 2 12.92 1.53 -8.86
N ILE A 3 12.53 1.73 -7.60
CA ILE A 3 12.15 0.62 -6.69
C ILE A 3 10.72 0.12 -6.98
N GLY A 4 9.79 1.04 -7.30
CA GLY A 4 8.41 0.69 -7.62
C GLY A 4 8.32 -0.15 -8.90
N ASP A 5 9.07 0.26 -9.93
CA ASP A 5 9.15 -0.46 -11.20
C ASP A 5 9.71 -1.88 -11.00
N PHE A 6 10.70 -2.03 -10.11
CA PHE A 6 11.30 -3.32 -9.78
C PHE A 6 10.30 -4.26 -9.07
N LEU A 7 9.53 -3.74 -8.10
CA LEU A 7 8.48 -4.52 -7.42
C LEU A 7 7.36 -4.94 -8.37
N ILE A 8 6.95 -4.05 -9.28
CA ILE A 8 5.94 -4.35 -10.30
C ILE A 8 6.43 -5.47 -11.20
N PHE A 9 7.69 -5.41 -11.66
CA PHE A 9 8.28 -6.42 -12.53
C PHE A 9 8.34 -7.80 -11.85
N ILE A 10 8.79 -7.87 -10.59
CA ILE A 10 8.82 -9.12 -9.82
C ILE A 10 7.42 -9.70 -9.64
N THR A 11 6.45 -8.85 -9.31
CA THR A 11 5.06 -9.29 -9.09
C THR A 11 4.47 -9.86 -10.38
N ALA A 12 4.68 -9.17 -11.52
CA ALA A 12 4.23 -9.64 -12.82
C ALA A 12 4.88 -10.97 -13.22
N ALA A 13 6.20 -11.11 -13.00
CA ALA A 13 6.92 -12.36 -13.26
C ALA A 13 6.38 -13.53 -12.43
N LEU A 14 6.06 -13.29 -11.15
CA LEU A 14 5.51 -14.32 -10.25
C LEU A 14 4.10 -14.75 -10.70
N VAL A 15 3.24 -13.81 -11.10
CA VAL A 15 1.89 -14.11 -11.60
C VAL A 15 1.96 -14.96 -12.89
N VAL A 16 2.83 -14.59 -13.83
CA VAL A 16 3.03 -15.35 -15.07
C VAL A 16 3.55 -16.76 -14.78
N LEU A 17 4.49 -16.91 -13.84
CA LEU A 17 5.01 -18.21 -13.42
C LEU A 17 3.90 -19.10 -12.86
N ILE A 18 3.06 -18.56 -11.98
CA ILE A 18 1.95 -19.32 -11.36
C ILE A 18 0.94 -19.76 -12.44
N LEU A 19 0.61 -18.90 -13.41
CA LEU A 19 -0.27 -19.24 -14.53
C LEU A 19 0.33 -20.32 -15.44
N MET A 20 1.64 -20.23 -15.72
CA MET A 20 2.38 -21.27 -16.47
C MET A 20 2.29 -22.63 -15.76
N VAL A 21 2.55 -22.69 -14.46
CA VAL A 21 2.45 -23.93 -13.68
C VAL A 21 1.02 -24.49 -13.69
N ALA A 22 0.01 -23.63 -13.57
CA ALA A 22 -1.39 -24.05 -13.62
C ALA A 22 -1.78 -24.67 -14.98
N LEU A 23 -1.28 -24.10 -16.08
CA LEU A 23 -1.49 -24.65 -17.43
C LEU A 23 -0.74 -25.97 -17.65
N PHE A 24 0.51 -26.08 -17.17
CA PHE A 24 1.30 -27.30 -17.28
C PHE A 24 0.69 -28.49 -16.53
N ARG A 25 -0.06 -28.25 -15.44
CA ARG A 25 -0.75 -29.31 -14.68
C ARG A 25 -2.03 -29.84 -15.35
N HIS A 26 -2.43 -29.28 -16.51
CA HIS A 26 -3.63 -29.68 -17.25
C HIS A 26 -4.91 -29.63 -16.40
N GLU A 27 -4.96 -28.69 -15.46
CA GLU A 27 -6.14 -28.46 -14.64
C GLU A 27 -7.32 -28.00 -15.53
N PRO A 28 -8.56 -28.37 -15.18
CA PRO A 28 -9.72 -27.95 -15.96
C PRO A 28 -9.77 -26.42 -16.07
N PHE A 29 -10.10 -25.91 -17.25
CA PHE A 29 -10.12 -24.46 -17.55
C PHE A 29 -10.90 -23.63 -16.52
N LEU A 30 -11.97 -24.21 -15.96
CA LEU A 30 -12.80 -23.58 -14.93
C LEU A 30 -12.03 -23.35 -13.62
N GLU A 31 -11.14 -24.28 -13.27
CA GLU A 31 -10.32 -24.24 -12.06
C GLU A 31 -9.15 -23.26 -12.21
N ILE A 32 -8.53 -23.24 -13.40
CA ILE A 32 -7.52 -22.23 -13.76
C ILE A 32 -8.12 -20.82 -13.70
N ALA A 33 -9.32 -20.62 -14.29
CA ALA A 33 -10.01 -19.33 -14.25
C ALA A 33 -10.36 -18.89 -12.83
N ARG A 34 -10.82 -19.83 -11.99
CA ARG A 34 -11.10 -19.56 -10.57
C ARG A 34 -9.83 -19.15 -9.82
N PHE A 35 -8.74 -19.86 -10.04
CA PHE A 35 -7.46 -19.59 -9.37
C PHE A 35 -6.87 -18.23 -9.78
N ALA A 36 -6.89 -17.92 -11.08
CA ALA A 36 -6.47 -16.62 -11.60
C ALA A 36 -7.27 -15.45 -11.01
N LEU A 37 -8.58 -15.63 -10.83
CA LEU A 37 -9.45 -14.63 -10.21
C LEU A 37 -9.11 -14.42 -8.72
N VAL A 38 -8.86 -15.50 -7.96
CA VAL A 38 -8.44 -15.40 -6.56
C VAL A 38 -7.11 -14.65 -6.42
N LEU A 39 -6.11 -14.99 -7.24
CA LEU A 39 -4.81 -14.30 -7.22
C LEU A 39 -4.95 -12.81 -7.54
N THR A 40 -5.76 -12.48 -8.55
CA THR A 40 -6.01 -11.09 -8.95
C THR A 40 -6.62 -10.30 -7.80
N VAL A 41 -7.66 -10.84 -7.15
CA VAL A 41 -8.31 -10.18 -6.00
C VAL A 41 -7.35 -10.07 -4.80
N ALA A 42 -6.57 -11.12 -4.51
CA ALA A 42 -5.63 -11.13 -3.40
C ALA A 42 -4.50 -10.09 -3.55
N SER A 43 -4.18 -9.68 -4.77
CA SER A 43 -3.15 -8.67 -5.05
C SER A 43 -3.59 -7.23 -4.75
N ILE A 44 -4.89 -6.96 -4.58
CA ILE A 44 -5.42 -5.62 -4.35
C ILE A 44 -5.32 -5.27 -2.86
N PRO A 45 -4.53 -4.27 -2.45
CA PRO A 45 -4.34 -3.92 -1.04
C PRO A 45 -5.48 -3.03 -0.53
N VAL A 46 -6.72 -3.53 -0.58
CA VAL A 46 -7.94 -2.77 -0.23
C VAL A 46 -7.95 -2.26 1.21
N ALA A 47 -7.23 -2.92 2.13
CA ALA A 47 -7.13 -2.53 3.53
C ALA A 47 -6.11 -1.40 3.78
N LEU A 48 -5.19 -1.14 2.85
CA LEU A 48 -4.09 -0.18 3.05
C LEU A 48 -4.60 1.24 3.37
N PRO A 49 -5.60 1.81 2.66
CA PRO A 49 -6.09 3.16 2.97
C PRO A 49 -6.72 3.26 4.37
N ALA A 50 -7.41 2.20 4.80
CA ALA A 50 -8.06 2.15 6.10
C ALA A 50 -7.01 2.07 7.23
N VAL A 51 -6.01 1.20 7.08
CA VAL A 51 -4.92 1.04 8.07
C VAL A 51 -4.15 2.36 8.22
N LEU A 52 -3.78 3.00 7.11
CA LEU A 52 -3.09 4.30 7.14
C LEU A 52 -3.91 5.38 7.85
N SER A 53 -5.22 5.44 7.57
CA SER A 53 -6.13 6.40 8.21
C SER A 53 -6.21 6.19 9.72
N VAL A 54 -6.31 4.94 10.18
CA VAL A 54 -6.33 4.60 11.62
C VAL A 54 -5.00 4.95 12.27
N THR A 55 -3.87 4.61 11.65
CA THR A 55 -2.54 4.95 12.18
C THR A 55 -2.35 6.46 12.30
N MET A 56 -2.74 7.25 11.30
CA MET A 56 -2.69 8.71 11.37
C MET A 56 -3.62 9.27 12.44
N ALA A 57 -4.82 8.72 12.61
CA ALA A 57 -5.75 9.15 13.65
C ALA A 57 -5.17 8.90 15.06
N VAL A 58 -4.53 7.75 15.29
CA VAL A 58 -3.81 7.47 16.55
C VAL A 58 -2.64 8.43 16.73
N GLY A 59 -1.89 8.73 15.66
CA GLY A 59 -0.83 9.75 15.66
C GLY A 59 -1.35 11.13 16.05
N ALA A 60 -2.48 11.56 15.47
CA ALA A 60 -3.14 12.82 15.77
C ALA A 60 -3.57 12.91 17.25
N MET A 61 -4.15 11.84 17.80
CA MET A 61 -4.51 11.77 19.23
C MET A 61 -3.28 11.90 20.13
N ASN A 62 -2.16 11.27 19.77
CA ASN A 62 -0.91 11.35 20.52
C ASN A 62 -0.29 12.76 20.45
N LEU A 63 -0.35 13.43 19.31
CA LEU A 63 0.08 14.83 19.13
C LEU A 63 -0.79 15.80 19.93
N ALA A 64 -2.11 15.60 19.92
CA ALA A 64 -3.05 16.44 20.67
C ALA A 64 -2.80 16.38 22.19
N ARG A 65 -2.45 15.20 22.73
CA ARG A 65 -2.02 15.06 24.14
C ARG A 65 -0.77 15.87 24.48
N ARG A 66 0.08 16.16 23.49
CA ARG A 66 1.28 16.99 23.59
C ARG A 66 1.02 18.45 23.21
N GLN A 67 -0.23 18.90 23.20
CA GLN A 67 -0.65 20.25 22.84
C GLN A 67 -0.39 20.64 21.36
N ALA A 68 -0.27 19.65 20.46
CA ALA A 68 -0.17 19.87 19.01
C ALA A 68 -1.45 19.37 18.30
N ILE A 69 -2.33 20.28 17.90
CA ILE A 69 -3.61 19.93 17.27
C ILE A 69 -3.42 19.73 15.76
N VAL A 70 -3.75 18.53 15.28
CA VAL A 70 -3.71 18.18 13.86
C VAL A 70 -5.08 18.45 13.23
N SER A 71 -5.17 19.44 12.33
CA SER A 71 -6.41 19.80 11.64
C SER A 71 -6.75 18.91 10.45
N ARG A 72 -5.73 18.29 9.83
CA ARG A 72 -5.85 17.32 8.71
C ARG A 72 -4.89 16.16 8.95
N LEU A 73 -5.37 14.92 8.83
CA LEU A 73 -4.53 13.74 9.05
C LEU A 73 -3.29 13.69 8.14
N THR A 74 -3.43 14.16 6.90
CA THR A 74 -2.34 14.26 5.92
C THR A 74 -1.21 15.20 6.35
N ALA A 75 -1.49 16.18 7.22
CA ALA A 75 -0.48 17.11 7.71
C ALA A 75 0.62 16.40 8.53
N ILE A 76 0.32 15.23 9.11
CA ILE A 76 1.30 14.41 9.82
C ILE A 76 2.36 13.90 8.84
N GLU A 77 1.94 13.44 7.67
CA GLU A 77 2.83 12.90 6.63
C GLU A 77 3.63 14.01 5.94
N GLU A 78 2.98 15.14 5.63
CA GLU A 78 3.63 16.32 5.07
C GLU A 78 4.73 16.87 5.99
N LEU A 79 4.47 16.94 7.31
CA LEU A 79 5.46 17.37 8.29
C LEU A 79 6.60 16.35 8.44
N ALA A 80 6.31 15.05 8.33
CA ALA A 80 7.33 13.99 8.43
C ALA A 80 8.29 13.96 7.21
N GLY A 81 7.79 14.37 6.04
CA GLY A 81 8.58 14.46 4.80
C GLY A 81 9.15 15.85 4.51
N VAL A 82 9.13 16.78 5.47
CA VAL A 82 9.57 18.16 5.21
C VAL A 82 11.10 18.25 5.09
N ASP A 83 11.58 18.81 3.99
CA ASP A 83 13.03 19.07 3.79
C ASP A 83 13.44 20.47 4.27
N VAL A 84 12.53 21.45 4.19
CA VAL A 84 12.80 22.85 4.54
C VAL A 84 11.78 23.32 5.58
N PHE A 85 12.27 23.62 6.78
CA PHE A 85 11.47 24.17 7.86
C PHE A 85 11.71 25.68 7.98
N CYS A 86 10.78 26.48 7.45
CA CYS A 86 10.81 27.93 7.62
C CYS A 86 10.23 28.29 8.98
N SER A 87 11.08 28.64 9.94
CA SER A 87 10.64 29.19 11.23
C SER A 87 10.51 30.70 11.12
N ASP A 88 9.35 31.23 11.50
CA ASP A 88 9.20 32.67 11.71
C ASP A 88 10.00 33.08 12.96
N LYS A 89 10.75 34.18 12.83
CA LYS A 89 11.54 34.77 13.91
C LYS A 89 10.92 36.13 14.20
N THR A 90 10.08 36.17 15.22
CA THR A 90 9.78 37.43 15.90
C THR A 90 10.99 37.92 16.68
#